data_AF-A0A939FTU6-F1
#
_entry.id   AF-A0A939FTU6-F1
#
_cell.length_a   1.000
_cell.length_b   1.000
_cell.length_c   1.000
_cell.angle_alpha   90.00
_cell.angle_beta   90.00
_cell.angle_gamma   90.00
#
_symmetry.space_group_name_H-M   'P 1'
#
loop_
_entity.id
_entity.type
_entity.pdbx_description
1 polymer ?
#
loop_
_entity_poly.entity_id
_entity_poly.type
_entity_poly.pdbx_seq_one_letter_code
_entity_poly.pdbx_strand_id
1 'polypeptide(L)'
;MSSDADREEPSRALSTWPMERLWAFALEAQGQELEAARVIAQAHADRCEEPQETRRQWAKLSLQVNQLLPSDTQWDRARLAQQNFILRMWVIDQLGPDDEDPDWNPERLAADTAAVFTLAPSDTRALAGHWRSLAIDQIGELDGGTRT
;
A
#
# COMPACT_ATOMS: atom_id res chain seq x y z
N MET A 1 -23.48 23.06 -5.22
CA MET A 1 -23.64 21.92 -4.30
C MET A 1 -23.85 20.68 -5.17
N SER A 2 -22.78 19.99 -5.56
CA SER A 2 -22.87 18.81 -6.43
C SER A 2 -21.79 17.79 -6.09
N SER A 3 -22.28 16.59 -5.80
CA SER A 3 -21.65 15.27 -5.72
C SER A 3 -20.41 15.11 -4.81
N ASP A 4 -20.69 14.87 -3.53
CA ASP A 4 -19.84 14.05 -2.65
C ASP A 4 -20.45 12.66 -2.39
N ALA A 5 -21.63 12.37 -2.96
CA ALA A 5 -22.36 11.13 -2.69
C ALA A 5 -21.91 9.94 -3.56
N ASP A 6 -21.32 10.16 -4.74
CA ASP A 6 -20.95 9.07 -5.66
C ASP A 6 -19.59 8.42 -5.35
N ARG A 7 -18.75 9.02 -4.50
CA ARG A 7 -17.42 8.48 -4.18
C ARG A 7 -17.42 7.46 -3.04
N GLU A 8 -18.44 7.45 -2.18
CA GLU A 8 -18.49 6.53 -1.03
C GLU A 8 -19.09 5.15 -1.37
N GLU A 9 -19.90 5.04 -2.42
CA GLU A 9 -20.58 3.80 -2.80
C GLU A 9 -19.67 2.68 -3.33
N PRO A 10 -18.67 2.94 -4.21
CA PRO A 10 -17.82 1.87 -4.76
C PRO A 10 -17.00 1.19 -3.66
N SER A 11 -16.42 1.98 -2.76
CA SER A 11 -15.56 1.48 -1.68
C SER A 11 -16.31 0.62 -0.68
N ARG A 12 -17.53 1.01 -0.30
CA ARG A 12 -18.39 0.19 0.57
C ARG A 12 -18.81 -1.10 -0.12
N ALA A 13 -19.17 -1.05 -1.41
CA ALA A 13 -19.54 -2.24 -2.15
C ALA A 13 -18.39 -3.25 -2.22
N LEU A 14 -17.18 -2.80 -2.59
CA LEU A 14 -15.98 -3.63 -2.69
C LEU A 14 -15.58 -4.27 -1.35
N SER A 15 -15.80 -3.60 -0.21
CA SER A 15 -15.46 -4.11 1.12
C SER A 15 -16.24 -5.37 1.55
N THR A 16 -17.34 -5.68 0.87
CA THR A 16 -18.17 -6.87 1.11
C THR A 16 -17.88 -8.02 0.15
N TRP A 17 -17.01 -7.80 -0.83
CA TRP A 17 -16.74 -8.79 -1.86
C TRP A 17 -15.81 -9.91 -1.34
N PRO A 18 -16.02 -11.15 -1.82
CA PRO A 18 -15.06 -12.22 -1.58
C PRO A 18 -13.76 -11.97 -2.34
N MET A 19 -12.68 -12.61 -1.88
CA MET A 19 -11.32 -12.40 -2.36
C MET A 19 -11.16 -12.61 -3.87
N GLU A 20 -11.77 -13.68 -4.40
CA GLU A 20 -11.68 -14.05 -5.81
C GLU A 20 -12.31 -12.98 -6.71
N ARG A 21 -13.42 -12.39 -6.23
CA ARG A 21 -14.11 -11.32 -6.95
C ARG A 21 -13.30 -10.03 -6.92
N LEU A 22 -12.67 -9.71 -5.79
CA LEU A 22 -11.80 -8.54 -5.68
C LEU A 22 -10.55 -8.70 -6.56
N TRP A 23 -10.00 -9.91 -6.64
CA TRP A 23 -8.87 -10.20 -7.53
C TRP A 23 -9.26 -10.09 -9.01
N ALA A 24 -10.37 -10.68 -9.43
CA ALA A 24 -10.86 -10.56 -10.80
C ALA A 24 -11.09 -9.10 -11.21
N PHE A 25 -11.65 -8.30 -10.31
CA PHE A 25 -11.78 -6.85 -10.50
C PHE A 25 -10.43 -6.16 -10.64
N ALA A 26 -9.46 -6.47 -9.77
CA ALA A 26 -8.14 -5.86 -9.81
C ALA A 26 -7.39 -6.13 -11.14
N LEU A 27 -7.61 -7.27 -11.79
CA LEU A 27 -6.99 -7.57 -13.08
C LEU A 27 -7.46 -6.65 -14.22
N GLU A 28 -8.66 -6.08 -14.10
CA GLU A 28 -9.26 -5.19 -15.12
C GLU A 28 -9.21 -3.71 -14.70
N ALA A 29 -9.05 -3.43 -13.41
CA ALA A 29 -9.02 -2.10 -12.82
C ALA A 29 -7.75 -1.32 -13.19
N GLN A 30 -7.83 0.01 -13.08
CA GLN A 30 -6.69 0.90 -13.30
C GLN A 30 -6.62 2.02 -12.26
N GLY A 31 -5.40 2.51 -11.99
CA GLY A 31 -5.17 3.70 -11.18
C GLY A 31 -5.83 3.64 -9.80
N GLN A 32 -6.80 4.52 -9.55
CA GLN A 32 -7.48 4.65 -8.26
C GLN A 32 -8.31 3.42 -7.87
N GLU A 33 -8.84 2.69 -8.85
CA GLU A 33 -9.63 1.48 -8.59
C GLU A 33 -8.74 0.33 -8.09
N LEU A 34 -7.53 0.21 -8.65
CA LEU A 34 -6.50 -0.71 -8.15
C LEU A 34 -6.08 -0.34 -6.72
N GLU A 35 -5.85 0.94 -6.45
CA GLU A 35 -5.49 1.39 -5.10
C GLU A 35 -6.63 1.10 -4.10
N ALA A 36 -7.89 1.30 -4.49
CA ALA A 36 -9.05 0.95 -3.66
C ALA A 36 -9.11 -0.56 -3.37
N ALA A 37 -8.92 -1.41 -4.39
CA ALA A 37 -8.85 -2.86 -4.20
C ALA A 37 -7.71 -3.27 -3.25
N ARG A 38 -6.53 -2.65 -3.40
CA ARG A 38 -5.37 -2.87 -2.52
C ARG A 38 -5.68 -2.53 -1.06
N VAL A 39 -6.26 -1.36 -0.82
CA VAL A 39 -6.64 -0.87 0.51
C VAL A 39 -7.69 -1.77 1.15
N ILE A 40 -8.69 -2.21 0.38
CA ILE A 40 -9.75 -3.07 0.89
C ILE A 40 -9.21 -4.46 1.25
N ALA A 41 -8.34 -5.03 0.42
CA ALA A 41 -7.67 -6.28 0.76
C ALA A 41 -6.85 -6.16 2.06
N GLN A 42 -6.12 -5.04 2.23
CA GLN A 42 -5.40 -4.76 3.47
C GLN A 42 -6.36 -4.63 4.68
N ALA A 43 -7.47 -3.91 4.52
CA ALA A 43 -8.45 -3.74 5.59
C ALA A 43 -9.10 -5.07 6.03
N HIS A 44 -9.24 -6.04 5.13
CA HIS A 44 -9.68 -7.40 5.48
C HIS A 44 -8.58 -8.16 6.24
N ALA A 45 -7.31 -8.02 5.86
CA ALA A 45 -6.21 -8.62 6.59
C ALA A 45 -6.17 -8.13 8.05
N ASP A 46 -6.46 -6.85 8.28
CA ASP A 46 -6.48 -6.22 9.61
C ASP A 46 -7.63 -6.70 10.51
N ARG A 47 -8.66 -7.40 9.98
CA ARG A 47 -9.81 -7.87 10.76
C ARG A 47 -9.40 -8.96 11.74
N CYS A 48 -9.48 -8.66 13.04
CA CYS A 48 -9.08 -9.57 14.11
C CYS A 48 -10.01 -10.80 14.27
N GLU A 49 -11.22 -10.74 13.73
CA GLU A 49 -12.23 -11.81 13.84
C GLU A 49 -11.99 -12.96 12.85
N GLU A 50 -11.19 -12.73 11.81
CA GLU A 50 -10.91 -13.72 10.77
C GLU A 50 -9.78 -14.68 11.18
N PRO A 51 -9.81 -15.94 10.71
CA PRO A 51 -8.70 -16.87 10.89
C PRO A 51 -7.37 -16.30 10.35
N GLN A 52 -6.27 -16.64 11.02
CA GLN A 52 -4.92 -16.19 10.67
C GLN A 52 -4.59 -16.43 9.19
N GLU A 53 -4.91 -17.61 8.67
CA GLU A 53 -4.66 -17.98 7.28
C GLU A 53 -5.47 -17.11 6.31
N THR A 54 -6.74 -16.86 6.60
CA THR A 54 -7.60 -15.96 5.81
C THR A 54 -7.03 -14.54 5.79
N ARG A 55 -6.54 -14.05 6.93
CA ARG A 55 -5.89 -12.73 7.02
C ARG A 55 -4.60 -12.66 6.19
N ARG A 56 -3.78 -13.72 6.20
CA ARG A 56 -2.58 -13.83 5.36
C ARG A 56 -2.92 -13.83 3.88
N GLN A 57 -3.97 -14.54 3.47
CA GLN A 57 -4.43 -14.56 2.08
C GLN A 57 -4.90 -13.17 1.61
N TRP A 58 -5.63 -12.43 2.46
CA TRP A 58 -6.03 -11.05 2.17
C TRP A 58 -4.83 -10.11 2.08
N ALA A 59 -3.84 -10.24 2.97
CA ALA A 59 -2.60 -9.48 2.87
C ALA A 59 -1.85 -9.80 1.56
N LYS A 60 -1.82 -11.08 1.17
CA LYS A 60 -1.19 -11.52 -0.09
C LYS A 60 -1.87 -10.92 -1.31
N LEU A 61 -3.20 -10.89 -1.32
CA LEU A 61 -3.95 -10.19 -2.35
C LEU A 61 -3.57 -8.70 -2.40
N SER A 62 -3.48 -8.02 -1.25
CA SER A 62 -3.06 -6.61 -1.20
C SER A 62 -1.66 -6.41 -1.81
N LEU A 63 -0.70 -7.28 -1.50
CA LEU A 63 0.65 -7.25 -2.10
C LEU A 63 0.61 -7.47 -3.61
N GLN A 64 -0.19 -8.43 -4.10
CA GLN A 64 -0.35 -8.71 -5.52
C GLN A 64 -0.97 -7.53 -6.27
N VAL A 65 -2.02 -6.91 -5.72
CA VAL A 65 -2.64 -5.72 -6.31
C VAL A 65 -1.65 -4.55 -6.31
N ASN A 66 -0.82 -4.41 -5.27
CA ASN A 66 0.21 -3.38 -5.21
C ASN A 66 1.26 -3.52 -6.33
N GLN A 67 1.55 -4.74 -6.79
CA GLN A 67 2.45 -4.99 -7.92
C GLN A 67 1.85 -4.59 -9.28
N LEU A 68 0.53 -4.50 -9.38
CA LEU A 68 -0.16 -4.06 -10.61
C LEU A 68 -0.21 -2.53 -10.74
N LEU A 69 0.06 -1.79 -9.65
CA LEU A 69 0.02 -0.33 -9.69
C LEU A 69 1.18 0.24 -10.52
N PRO A 70 0.96 1.33 -11.27
CA PRO A 70 2.00 1.99 -12.04
C PRO A 70 3.18 2.42 -11.15
N SER A 71 4.39 2.19 -11.65
CA SER A 71 5.64 2.48 -10.94
C SER A 71 6.60 3.30 -11.81
N ASP A 72 6.04 4.21 -12.60
CA ASP A 72 6.75 4.93 -13.67
C ASP A 72 7.84 5.84 -13.10
N THR A 73 7.57 6.47 -11.95
CA THR A 73 8.53 7.33 -11.27
C THR A 73 9.28 6.61 -10.15
N GLN A 74 10.44 7.15 -9.77
CA GLN A 74 11.16 6.69 -8.58
C GLN A 74 10.33 6.87 -7.30
N TRP A 75 9.52 7.92 -7.24
CA TRP A 75 8.60 8.16 -6.13
C TRP A 75 7.53 7.08 -6.04
N ASP A 76 6.94 6.68 -7.17
CA ASP A 76 5.96 5.60 -7.21
C ASP A 76 6.57 4.28 -6.75
N ARG A 77 7.78 3.95 -7.23
CA ARG A 77 8.52 2.75 -6.78
C ARG A 77 8.78 2.78 -5.27
N ALA A 78 9.19 3.92 -4.72
CA ALA A 78 9.44 4.07 -3.29
C ALA A 78 8.14 3.93 -2.48
N ARG A 79 7.02 4.51 -2.94
CA ARG A 79 5.70 4.38 -2.30
C ARG A 79 5.24 2.92 -2.27
N LEU A 80 5.30 2.22 -3.41
CA LEU A 80 4.87 0.82 -3.50
C LEU A 80 5.75 -0.09 -2.61
N ALA A 81 7.06 0.15 -2.59
CA ALA A 81 7.98 -0.56 -1.71
C ALA A 81 7.68 -0.30 -0.22
N GLN A 82 7.41 0.95 0.16
CA GLN A 82 7.04 1.32 1.52
C GLN A 82 5.72 0.64 1.94
N GLN A 83 4.71 0.62 1.07
CA GLN A 83 3.43 -0.04 1.34
C GLN A 83 3.60 -1.55 1.54
N ASN A 84 4.40 -2.21 0.69
CA ASN A 84 4.74 -3.63 0.86
C ASN A 84 5.47 -3.87 2.18
N PHE A 85 6.44 -3.03 2.52
CA PHE A 85 7.21 -3.15 3.75
C PHE A 85 6.32 -3.06 4.99
N ILE A 86 5.47 -2.03 5.06
CA ILE A 86 4.57 -1.81 6.21
C ILE A 86 3.63 -3.00 6.40
N LEU A 87 3.02 -3.49 5.31
CA LEU A 87 2.10 -4.62 5.39
C LEU A 87 2.81 -5.91 5.80
N ARG A 88 3.96 -6.24 5.19
CA ARG A 88 4.73 -7.45 5.54
C ARG A 88 5.24 -7.41 6.97
N MET A 89 5.74 -6.26 7.43
CA MET A 89 6.12 -6.04 8.83
C MET A 89 4.94 -6.33 9.77
N TRP A 90 3.76 -5.75 9.48
CA TRP A 90 2.57 -5.95 10.29
C TRP A 90 2.10 -7.41 10.30
N VAL A 91 2.10 -8.09 9.15
CA VAL A 91 1.72 -9.52 9.08
C VAL A 91 2.68 -10.37 9.91
N ILE A 92 3.99 -10.15 9.82
CA ILE A 92 4.99 -10.88 10.60
C ILE A 92 4.82 -10.63 12.10
N ASP A 93 4.58 -9.38 12.50
CA ASP A 93 4.41 -9.00 13.90
C ASP A 93 3.12 -9.56 14.51
N GLN A 94 2.01 -9.50 13.78
CA GLN A 94 0.68 -9.85 14.30
C GLN A 94 0.29 -11.30 14.04
N LEU A 95 0.75 -11.90 12.94
CA LEU A 95 0.40 -13.25 12.50
C LEU A 95 1.62 -14.17 12.51
N GLY A 96 2.78 -13.73 13.00
CA GLY A 96 3.99 -14.54 13.05
C GLY A 96 4.64 -14.75 11.67
N PRO A 97 5.95 -15.00 11.64
CA PRO A 97 6.67 -15.29 10.40
C PRO A 97 6.23 -16.62 9.79
N ASP A 98 6.51 -16.78 8.49
CA ASP A 98 6.37 -18.03 7.76
C ASP A 98 7.58 -18.17 6.82
N ASP A 99 8.49 -19.09 7.14
CA ASP A 99 9.74 -19.22 6.38
C ASP A 99 9.53 -19.87 5.00
N GLU A 100 8.42 -20.58 4.80
CA GLU A 100 8.05 -21.20 3.53
C GLU A 100 7.42 -20.18 2.57
N ASP A 101 6.87 -19.09 3.10
CA ASP A 101 6.30 -17.99 2.32
C ASP A 101 7.25 -16.77 2.28
N PRO A 102 7.88 -16.46 1.13
CA PRO A 102 8.82 -15.34 1.03
C PRO A 102 8.22 -13.98 1.44
N ASP A 103 6.90 -13.80 1.33
CA ASP A 103 6.24 -12.56 1.74
C ASP A 103 6.25 -12.38 3.27
N TRP A 104 6.26 -13.48 4.03
CA TRP A 104 6.22 -13.46 5.50
C TRP A 104 7.54 -13.89 6.15
N ASN A 105 8.60 -14.04 5.36
CA ASN A 105 9.95 -14.30 5.83
C ASN A 105 10.66 -12.98 6.23
N PRO A 106 11.08 -12.81 7.49
CA PRO A 106 11.74 -11.58 7.95
C PRO A 106 13.07 -11.27 7.26
N GLU A 107 13.86 -12.28 6.93
CA GLU A 107 15.14 -12.10 6.23
C GLU A 107 14.92 -11.60 4.80
N ARG A 108 13.91 -12.13 4.11
CA ARG A 108 13.50 -11.64 2.79
C ARG A 108 13.01 -10.20 2.85
N LEU A 109 12.20 -9.87 3.84
CA LEU A 109 11.73 -8.50 4.04
C LEU A 109 12.90 -7.52 4.24
N ALA A 110 13.90 -7.89 5.05
CA ALA A 110 15.10 -7.09 5.26
C ALA A 110 15.92 -6.92 3.97
N ALA A 111 16.11 -8.01 3.20
CA ALA A 111 16.82 -7.99 1.93
C ALA A 111 16.12 -7.09 0.88
N ASP A 112 14.80 -7.22 0.73
CA ASP A 112 14.02 -6.42 -0.21
C ASP A 112 14.05 -4.94 0.17
N THR A 113 13.97 -4.64 1.47
CA THR A 113 14.07 -3.26 1.99
C THR A 113 15.45 -2.67 1.70
N ALA A 114 16.52 -3.42 1.94
CA ALA A 114 17.88 -2.99 1.62
C ALA A 114 18.06 -2.73 0.10
N ALA A 115 17.45 -3.57 -0.74
CA ALA A 115 17.48 -3.41 -2.20
C ALA A 115 16.82 -2.10 -2.65
N VAL A 116 15.74 -1.68 -1.99
CA VAL A 116 15.05 -0.40 -2.25
C VAL A 116 15.93 0.79 -1.84
N PHE A 117 16.72 0.65 -0.78
CA PHE A 117 17.64 1.70 -0.31
C PHE A 117 19.00 1.72 -1.00
N THR A 118 19.36 0.72 -1.81
CA THR A 118 20.50 0.78 -2.76
C THR A 118 20.25 1.72 -3.94
N LEU A 119 19.70 2.89 -3.65
CA LEU A 119 19.88 4.10 -4.43
C LEU A 119 21.38 4.43 -4.48
N ALA A 120 21.87 4.88 -5.63
CA ALA A 120 23.27 5.26 -5.78
C ALA A 120 23.67 6.24 -4.66
N PRO A 121 24.91 6.19 -4.13
CA PRO A 121 25.34 7.09 -3.04
C PRO A 121 25.11 8.60 -3.29
N SER A 122 24.95 9.00 -4.55
CA SER A 122 24.54 10.34 -4.97
C SER A 122 23.10 10.69 -4.59
N ASP A 123 22.20 9.73 -4.69
CA ASP A 123 20.75 9.88 -4.52
C ASP A 123 20.38 9.86 -3.05
N THR A 124 21.11 9.08 -2.23
CA THR A 124 20.96 9.07 -0.76
C THR A 124 21.29 10.42 -0.14
N ARG A 125 22.25 11.17 -0.71
CA ARG A 125 22.62 12.52 -0.25
C ARG A 125 21.55 13.56 -0.61
N ALA A 126 20.93 13.43 -1.78
CA ALA A 126 19.80 14.26 -2.18
C ALA A 126 18.56 13.97 -1.30
N LEU A 127 18.29 12.70 -1.00
CA LEU A 127 17.17 12.27 -0.16
C LEU A 127 17.35 12.70 1.31
N ALA A 128 18.56 12.55 1.88
CA ALA A 128 18.90 12.98 3.23
C ALA A 128 18.81 14.50 3.43
N GLY A 129 19.05 15.28 2.37
CA GLY A 129 18.88 16.74 2.37
C GLY A 129 17.41 17.18 2.47
N HIS A 130 16.46 16.36 1.97
CA HIS A 130 15.04 16.71 1.89
C HIS A 130 14.16 15.95 2.89
N TRP A 131 14.67 14.94 3.59
CA TRP A 131 13.90 14.15 4.56
C TRP A 131 13.37 14.97 5.73
N ARG A 132 14.07 16.06 6.12
CA ARG A 132 13.62 17.01 7.14
C ARG A 132 12.69 18.11 6.60
N SER A 133 12.65 18.36 5.29
CA SER A 133 11.81 19.39 4.68
C SER A 133 10.52 18.87 4.06
N LEU A 134 10.33 17.54 3.99
CA LEU A 134 9.15 16.92 3.37
C LEU A 134 8.08 16.46 4.37
N ALA A 135 8.40 16.32 5.66
CA ALA A 135 7.50 15.64 6.60
C ALA A 135 6.44 16.53 7.28
N ILE A 136 6.51 17.86 7.19
CA ILE A 136 5.53 18.74 7.90
C ILE A 136 5.07 19.96 7.07
N ASP A 137 5.87 20.50 6.15
CA ASP A 137 5.56 21.79 5.51
C ASP A 137 4.55 21.75 4.35
N GLN A 138 3.84 20.64 4.11
CA GLN A 138 2.80 20.58 3.05
C GLN A 138 1.44 19.98 3.48
N ILE A 139 1.18 19.83 4.78
CA ILE A 139 -0.15 19.39 5.26
C ILE A 139 -1.02 20.60 5.71
N GLY A 140 -0.53 21.84 5.59
CA GLY A 140 -1.25 23.05 6.04
C GLY A 140 -1.52 24.16 5.00
N GLU A 141 -0.96 24.12 3.80
CA GLU A 141 -1.08 25.25 2.82
C GLU A 141 -2.04 25.01 1.64
N LEU A 142 -2.86 23.95 1.68
CA LEU A 142 -3.96 23.76 0.72
C LEU A 142 -5.34 24.13 1.28
N ASP A 143 -5.40 24.90 2.37
CA ASP A 143 -6.65 25.52 2.84
C ASP A 143 -6.39 26.97 3.29
N GLY A 144 -6.40 27.91 2.34
CA GLY A 144 -6.04 29.30 2.65
C GLY A 144 -6.04 30.31 1.51
N GLY A 145 -6.99 30.24 0.57
CA GLY A 145 -7.53 31.38 -0.19
C GLY A 145 -6.61 32.25 -1.07
N THR A 146 -6.92 32.35 -2.36
CA THR A 146 -7.12 33.69 -2.96
C THR A 146 -8.12 33.60 -4.11
N ARG A 147 -9.27 34.22 -3.86
CA ARG A 147 -10.25 34.66 -4.85
C ARG A 147 -9.72 35.97 -5.42
N THR A 148 -9.49 36.03 -6.73
CA THR A 148 -9.58 37.25 -7.54
C THR A 148 -10.07 36.85 -8.91
#